data_AF-A0AA89LRM2-F1
#
_entry.id   AF-A0AA89LRM2-F1
#
_cell.length_a   1.000
_cell.length_b   1.000
_cell.length_c   1.000
_cell.angle_alpha   90.00
_cell.angle_beta   90.00
_cell.angle_gamma   90.00
#
_symmetry.space_group_name_H-M   'P 1'
#
loop_
_entity.id
_entity.type
_entity.pdbx_description
1 polymer ?
#
loop_
_entity_poly.entity_id
_entity_poly.type
_entity_poly.pdbx_seq_one_letter_code
_entity_poly.pdbx_strand_id
1 'polypeptide(L)' 'MPYVTLELLTEDADRYSLPDLIGVDSASPDMPHVCEMLLADAQWPTIQAYLDRQELPYKFARPSTARRVPRNNPRW' A
#
# COMPACT_ATOMS: atom_id res chain seq x y z
N MET A 1 13.67 5.15 -10.63
CA MET A 1 13.83 4.28 -9.46
C MET A 1 12.71 3.26 -9.47
N PRO A 2 12.95 1.97 -9.12
CA PRO A 2 11.89 0.98 -9.01
C PRO A 2 11.00 1.34 -7.81
N TYR A 3 9.71 1.58 -8.06
CA TYR A 3 8.71 1.85 -7.03
C TYR A 3 7.84 0.62 -6.78
N VAL A 4 7.46 0.40 -5.53
CA VAL A 4 6.45 -0.55 -5.11
C VAL A 4 5.13 0.16 -5.03
N THR A 5 4.14 -0.31 -5.79
CA THR A 5 2.77 0.15 -5.66
C THR A 5 2.15 -0.54 -4.44
N LEU A 6 1.53 0.24 -3.55
CA LEU A 6 0.83 -0.24 -2.37
C LEU A 6 -0.62 0.26 -2.42
N GLU A 7 -1.57 -0.63 -2.17
CA GLU A 7 -2.98 -0.29 -2.02
C GLU A 7 -3.45 -0.66 -0.62
N LEU A 8 -4.17 0.25 0.01
CA LEU A 8 -4.75 0.07 1.34
C LEU A 8 -6.05 0.85 1.46
N LEU A 9 -6.81 0.55 2.51
CA LEU A 9 -7.98 1.35 2.87
C LEU A 9 -7.55 2.78 3.18
N THR A 10 -8.24 3.77 2.60
CA THR A 10 -8.00 5.20 2.89
C THR A 10 -8.14 5.49 4.39
N GLU A 11 -9.12 4.85 5.06
CA GLU A 11 -9.30 4.99 6.52
C GLU A 11 -8.08 4.50 7.30
N ASP A 12 -7.47 3.38 6.89
CA ASP A 12 -6.26 2.87 7.53
C ASP A 12 -5.06 3.77 7.21
N ALA A 13 -4.96 4.27 5.99
CA ALA A 13 -3.93 5.23 5.61
C ALA A 13 -3.94 6.48 6.51
N ASP A 14 -5.13 7.03 6.73
CA ASP A 14 -5.35 8.21 7.58
C ASP A 14 -5.11 7.88 9.05
N ARG A 15 -5.67 6.78 9.55
CA ARG A 15 -5.57 6.35 10.95
C ARG A 15 -4.13 6.13 11.39
N TYR A 16 -3.29 5.60 10.50
CA TYR A 16 -1.89 5.30 10.79
C TYR A 16 -0.92 6.37 10.28
N SER A 17 -1.44 7.49 9.73
CA SER A 17 -0.62 8.58 9.19
C SER A 17 0.45 8.07 8.22
N LEU A 18 0.04 7.18 7.32
CA LEU A 18 0.86 6.74 6.17
C LEU A 18 1.11 7.79 5.05
N PRO A 19 0.55 9.04 5.02
CA PRO A 19 0.79 10.00 3.93
C PRO A 19 2.25 10.45 3.77
N ASP A 20 3.10 10.30 4.79
CA ASP A 20 4.51 10.70 4.73
C ASP A 20 5.38 9.72 3.91
N LEU A 21 4.81 8.61 3.50
CA LEU A 21 5.49 7.61 2.68
C LEU A 21 5.28 7.96 1.21
N ILE A 22 6.18 8.83 0.72
CA ILE A 22 6.33 9.29 -0.68
C ILE A 22 5.54 8.42 -1.67
N GLY A 23 4.55 9.01 -2.34
CA GLY A 23 3.98 8.46 -3.57
C GLY A 23 2.49 8.70 -3.72
N VAL A 24 2.15 9.81 -4.38
CA VAL A 24 0.88 10.15 -5.04
C VAL A 24 -0.36 9.46 -4.47
N ASP A 25 -0.96 10.08 -3.46
CA ASP A 25 -2.31 9.78 -3.01
C ASP A 25 -3.28 10.07 -4.17
N SER A 26 -3.74 9.01 -4.83
CA SER A 26 -4.84 9.10 -5.78
C SER A 26 -5.84 8.04 -5.37
N ALA A 27 -7.00 8.49 -4.87
CA ALA A 27 -8.15 7.63 -4.68
C ALA A 27 -8.38 6.88 -6.00
N SER A 28 -8.38 5.55 -5.94
CA SER A 28 -8.69 4.75 -7.13
C SER A 28 -10.08 5.12 -7.61
N PRO A 29 -10.27 5.59 -8.87
CA PRO A 29 -11.59 6.04 -9.33
C PRO A 29 -12.64 4.92 -9.30
N ASP A 30 -12.21 3.66 -9.37
CA ASP A 30 -13.07 2.48 -9.28
C ASP A 30 -13.32 2.00 -7.83
N MET A 31 -12.55 2.50 -6.87
CA MET A 31 -12.60 2.11 -5.46
C MET A 31 -12.29 3.32 -4.57
N PRO A 32 -13.29 4.18 -4.26
CA PRO A 32 -13.08 5.43 -3.53
C PRO A 32 -12.61 5.24 -2.08
N HIS A 33 -12.60 4.00 -1.58
CA HIS A 33 -12.10 3.64 -0.25
C HIS A 33 -10.68 3.07 -0.27
N VAL A 34 -10.04 2.99 -1.43
CA VAL A 34 -8.68 2.48 -1.61
C VAL A 34 -7.79 3.61 -2.06
N CYS A 35 -6.72 3.88 -1.32
CA CYS A 35 -5.64 4.74 -1.77
C CYS A 35 -4.50 3.88 -2.32
N GLU A 36 -3.92 4.36 -3.42
CA GLU A 36 -2.71 3.80 -4.03
C GLU A 36 -1.51 4.68 -3.66
N MET A 37 -0.40 4.08 -3.24
CA MET A 37 0.84 4.74 -2.86
C MET A 37 2.03 4.15 -3.63
N LEU A 38 3.05 4.98 -3.92
CA LEU A 38 4.25 4.57 -4.67
C LEU A 38 5.53 4.63 -3.83
N LEU A 39 5.86 3.55 -3.13
CA LEU A 39 6.99 3.49 -2.22
C LEU A 39 8.31 3.21 -2.93
N ALA A 40 9.42 3.78 -2.47
CA ALA A 40 10.72 3.31 -2.93
C ALA A 40 10.97 1.86 -2.51
N ASP A 41 11.59 1.05 -3.38
CA ASP A 41 11.86 -0.37 -3.07
C ASP A 41 12.66 -0.58 -1.77
N ALA A 42 13.52 0.39 -1.41
CA ALA A 42 14.29 0.39 -0.17
C ALA A 42 13.44 0.66 1.09
N GLN A 43 12.32 1.39 0.97
CA GLN A 43 11.39 1.65 2.09
C GLN A 43 10.46 0.44 2.32
N TRP A 44 10.23 -0.38 1.30
CA TRP A 44 9.26 -1.46 1.33
C TRP A 44 9.41 -2.43 2.52
N PRO A 45 10.60 -2.94 2.88
CA PRO A 45 10.71 -3.88 4.00
C PRO A 45 10.22 -3.29 5.33
N THR A 46 10.49 -2.01 5.58
CA THR A 46 10.04 -1.31 6.78
C THR A 46 8.53 -1.12 6.78
N ILE A 47 7.95 -0.73 5.64
CA ILE A 47 6.50 -0.52 5.53
C ILE A 47 5.75 -1.85 5.61
N GLN A 48 6.25 -2.89 4.95
CA GLN A 48 5.68 -4.22 5.01
C GLN A 48 5.63 -4.74 6.45
N ALA A 49 6.73 -4.64 7.20
CA ALA A 49 6.78 -5.06 8.61
C ALA A 49 5.82 -4.25 9.50
N TYR A 50 5.65 -2.96 9.20
CA TYR A 50 4.68 -2.11 9.91
C TYR A 50 3.24 -2.55 9.64
N LEU A 51 2.86 -2.72 8.37
CA LEU A 51 1.52 -3.18 7.97
C LEU A 51 1.21 -4.57 8.52
N ASP A 52 2.17 -5.49 8.47
CA ASP A 52 2.01 -6.85 9.01
C ASP A 52 1.86 -6.83 10.54
N ARG A 53 2.57 -5.94 11.25
CA ARG A 53 2.41 -5.78 12.71
C ARG A 53 1.04 -5.23 13.10
N GLN A 54 0.48 -4.35 12.27
CA GLN A 54 -0.87 -3.80 12.48
C GLN A 54 -1.97 -4.73 11.95
N GLU A 55 -1.60 -5.88 11.36
CA GLU A 55 -2.51 -6.84 10.72
C GLU A 55 -3.41 -6.19 9.65
N LEU A 56 -2.90 -5.12 9.00
CA LEU A 56 -3.70 -4.35 8.05
C LEU A 56 -3.86 -5.09 6.72
N PRO A 57 -5.07 -5.07 6.12
CA PRO A 57 -5.27 -5.58 4.78
C PRO A 57 -4.64 -4.65 3.73
N TYR A 58 -3.75 -5.17 2.89
CA TYR A 58 -3.15 -4.41 1.79
C TYR A 58 -2.92 -5.26 0.53
N LYS A 59 -2.74 -4.59 -0.61
CA LYS A 59 -2.22 -5.20 -1.84
C LYS A 59 -0.95 -4.47 -2.25
N PHE A 60 0.04 -5.19 -2.78
CA PHE A 60 1.25 -4.55 -3.27
C PHE A 60 1.72 -5.16 -4.60
N ALA A 61 2.37 -4.35 -5.43
CA ALA A 61 3.04 -4.81 -6.64
C ALA A 61 4.50 -4.37 -6.62
N ARG A 62 5.42 -5.33 -6.67
CA ARG A 62 6.83 -5.04 -6.87
C ARG A 62 7.05 -4.59 -8.32
N PRO A 63 8.03 -3.70 -8.55
CA PRO A 63 8.31 -3.17 -9.88
C PRO A 63 8.73 -4.26 -10.90
N SER A 64 9.23 -5.39 -10.42
CA SER A 64 9.64 -6.53 -11.26
C SER A 64 8.49 -7.42 -11.74
N THR A 65 7.33 -7.39 -11.08
CA THR A 65 6.25 -8.35 -11.36
C THR A 65 4.98 -7.70 -11.88
N ALA A 66 4.76 -6.40 -11.60
CA ALA A 66 3.52 -5.65 -11.90
C ALA A 66 2.21 -6.29 -11.38
N ARG A 67 2.30 -7.46 -10.74
CA ARG A 67 1.18 -8.23 -10.20
C ARG A 67 0.93 -7.79 -8.77
N ARG A 68 -0.29 -7.34 -8.51
CA ARG A 68 -0.78 -7.04 -7.16
C ARG A 68 -0.97 -8.33 -6.36
N VAL A 69 -0.36 -8.39 -5.19
CA VAL A 69 -0.44 -9.51 -4.26
C VAL A 69 -1.20 -9.06 -3.00
N PRO A 70 -2.36 -9.65 -2.69
CA PRO A 70 -3.07 -9.36 -1.44
C PRO A 70 -2.34 -9.97 -0.24
N ARG A 71 -2.37 -9.26 0.88
CA ARG A 71 -1.84 -9.67 2.18
C ARG A 71 -2.79 -9.26 3.29
N ASN A 72 -2.94 -10.14 4.28
CA ASN A 72 -3.82 -9.99 5.45
C ASN A 72 -5.26 -9.61 5.10
N ASN A 73 -5.71 -9.94 3.89
CA ASN A 73 -7.04 -9.59 3.41
C ASN A 73 -7.79 -10.85 2.93
N PRO A 74 -8.80 -11.32 3.68
CA PRO A 74 -9.58 -12.48 3.27
C PRO A 74 -10.71 -12.16 2.27
N ARG A 75 -11.01 -10.89 1.96
CA ARG A 75 -12.24 -10.52 1.23
C ARG A 75 -12.12 -9.40 0.18
N TRP A 76 -10.93 -8.88 -0.14
CA TRP A 76 -10.70 -8.01 -1.30
C TRP A 76 -9.78 -8.60 -2.35
#